data_AF-A0A967ALC0-F1
#
_entry.id   AF-A0A967ALC0-F1
#
_cell.length_a   1.000
_cell.length_b   1.000
_cell.length_c   1.000
_cell.angle_alpha   90.00
_cell.angle_beta   90.00
_cell.angle_gamma   90.00
#
_symmetry.space_group_name_H-M   'P 1'
#
loop_
_entity.id
_entity.type
_entity.pdbx_description
1 polymer ?
#
loop_
_entity_poly.entity_id
_entity_poly.type
_entity_poly.pdbx_seq_one_letter_code
_entity_poly.pdbx_strand_id
1 'polypeptide(L)'
;MSRLARHILCNLFLLILPFVSLPDSACASTSAPIQGVVVTVTTGIPGTMVIRDDRGGLHILKLTQQTQLGAQFKPGDKVVAFTS
;
A
#
# COMPACT_ATOMS: atom_id res chain seq x y z
N MET A 1 38.19 16.71 -48.26
CA MET A 1 38.02 17.20 -46.87
C MET A 1 36.54 17.16 -46.52
N SER A 2 36.21 16.76 -45.29
CA SER A 2 34.93 17.09 -44.63
C SER A 2 33.71 16.19 -44.85
N ARG A 3 33.81 14.85 -44.82
CA ARG A 3 32.63 14.00 -44.53
C ARG A 3 32.87 12.77 -43.62
N LEU A 4 34.08 12.52 -43.14
CA LEU A 4 34.36 11.39 -42.22
C LEU A 4 34.51 11.79 -40.74
N ALA A 5 34.71 13.07 -40.44
CA ALA A 5 34.93 13.54 -39.06
C ALA A 5 33.64 13.68 -38.22
N ARG A 6 32.46 13.58 -38.84
CA ARG A 6 31.20 13.92 -38.18
C ARG A 6 30.51 12.76 -37.45
N HIS A 7 30.96 11.52 -37.68
CA HIS A 7 30.34 10.35 -37.04
C HIS A 7 31.06 9.86 -35.78
N ILE A 8 32.33 10.21 -35.60
CA ILE A 8 33.11 9.77 -34.43
C ILE A 8 32.90 10.71 -33.22
N LEU A 9 32.43 11.95 -33.45
CA LEU A 9 32.19 12.92 -32.38
C LEU A 9 30.81 12.80 -31.71
N CYS A 10 29.80 12.28 -32.41
CA CYS A 10 28.49 12.02 -31.79
C CYS A 10 28.50 10.84 -30.82
N ASN A 11 29.54 10.00 -30.85
CA ASN A 11 29.66 8.84 -29.96
C ASN A 11 30.24 9.18 -28.57
N LEU A 12 30.52 10.46 -28.28
CA LEU A 12 31.21 10.86 -27.04
C LEU A 12 30.44 11.87 -26.17
N PHE A 13 29.24 12.32 -26.58
CA PHE A 13 28.50 13.35 -25.84
C PHE A 13 27.24 12.87 -25.09
N LEU A 14 26.94 11.57 -25.11
CA LEU A 14 25.75 11.01 -24.44
C LEU A 14 26.07 10.28 -23.12
N LEU A 15 27.24 10.53 -22.53
CA LEU A 15 27.66 9.86 -21.29
C LEU A 15 27.68 10.77 -20.06
N ILE A 16 26.74 11.71 -19.89
CA ILE A 16 26.56 12.37 -18.57
C ILE A 16 25.11 12.85 -18.40
N LEU A 17 24.19 11.94 -18.07
CA LEU A 17 23.00 12.34 -17.31
C LEU A 17 23.27 11.97 -15.85
N PRO A 18 23.47 12.94 -14.95
CA PRO A 18 23.63 12.62 -13.54
C PRO A 18 22.35 11.93 -13.07
N PHE A 19 22.52 10.80 -12.38
CA PHE A 19 21.50 10.14 -11.57
C PHE A 19 20.95 11.14 -10.56
N VAL A 20 19.99 11.98 -10.97
CA VAL A 20 19.10 12.64 -10.04
C VAL A 20 18.15 11.55 -9.59
N SER A 21 18.56 10.85 -8.54
CA SER A 21 17.66 10.05 -7.73
C SER A 21 16.61 11.02 -7.20
N LEU A 22 15.49 11.10 -7.90
CA LEU A 22 14.25 11.56 -7.29
C LEU A 22 14.14 10.76 -5.99
N PRO A 23 14.02 11.41 -4.82
CA PRO A 23 13.63 10.66 -3.65
C PRO A 23 12.34 9.97 -4.08
N ASP A 24 12.40 8.65 -4.13
CA ASP A 24 11.21 7.82 -4.17
C ASP A 24 10.44 8.29 -2.94
N SER A 25 9.54 9.24 -3.15
CA SER A 25 8.45 9.54 -2.25
C SER A 25 7.73 8.22 -2.23
N ALA A 26 8.21 7.33 -1.35
CA ALA A 26 7.66 6.04 -1.07
C ALA A 26 6.19 6.34 -0.90
N CYS A 27 5.43 6.05 -1.96
CA CYS A 27 4.01 6.24 -1.93
C CYS A 27 3.61 5.38 -0.77
N ALA A 28 3.28 6.04 0.35
CA ALA A 28 2.70 5.41 1.50
C ALA A 28 1.61 4.56 0.90
N SER A 29 1.85 3.25 0.86
CA SER A 29 0.97 2.31 0.18
C SER A 29 -0.17 2.12 1.16
N THR A 30 -0.95 3.18 1.35
CA THR A 30 -2.18 3.18 2.11
C THR A 30 -3.10 2.27 1.33
N SER A 31 -3.08 1.00 1.73
CA SER A 31 -4.00 0.00 1.24
C SER A 31 -5.41 0.57 1.38
N ALA A 32 -6.21 0.41 0.33
CA ALA A 32 -7.59 0.89 0.34
C ALA A 32 -8.31 0.34 1.59
N PRO A 33 -9.17 1.15 2.24
CA PRO A 33 -9.86 0.73 3.43
C PRO A 33 -10.75 -0.48 3.14
N ILE A 34 -10.74 -1.44 4.05
CA ILE A 34 -11.56 -2.64 3.98
C ILE A 34 -12.93 -2.29 4.57
N GLN A 35 -13.97 -2.35 3.76
CA GLN A 35 -15.35 -2.10 4.18
C GLN A 35 -16.14 -3.40 4.11
N GLY A 36 -16.94 -3.68 5.14
CA GLY A 36 -17.75 -4.90 5.15
C GLY A 36 -18.46 -5.16 6.47
N VAL A 37 -18.91 -6.40 6.63
CA VAL A 37 -19.65 -6.89 7.79
C VAL A 37 -18.74 -7.76 8.64
N VAL A 38 -18.73 -7.53 9.96
CA VAL A 38 -18.00 -8.38 10.91
C VAL A 38 -18.65 -9.76 10.92
N VAL A 39 -17.85 -10.78 10.60
CA VAL A 39 -18.25 -12.19 10.68
C VAL A 39 -17.98 -12.75 12.07
N THR A 40 -16.80 -12.45 12.60
CA THR A 40 -16.40 -12.85 13.94
C THR A 40 -15.33 -11.91 14.47
N VAL A 41 -15.25 -11.79 15.79
CA VAL A 41 -14.23 -11.01 16.48
C VAL A 41 -13.89 -11.69 17.80
N THR A 42 -12.60 -11.87 18.07
CA THR A 42 -12.12 -12.34 19.37
C THR A 42 -12.32 -11.23 20.40
N THR A 43 -12.84 -11.58 21.58
CA THR A 43 -12.97 -10.63 22.67
C THR A 43 -11.60 -10.19 23.19
N GLY A 44 -11.33 -8.88 23.13
CA GLY A 44 -10.11 -8.27 23.68
C GLY A 44 -8.99 -8.04 22.67
N ILE A 45 -7.92 -7.41 23.15
CA ILE A 45 -6.71 -7.11 22.40
C ILE A 45 -5.52 -7.71 23.17
N PRO A 46 -4.64 -8.49 22.53
CA PRO A 46 -4.63 -8.86 21.11
C PRO A 46 -5.75 -9.82 20.73
N GLY A 47 -6.18 -9.76 19.47
CA GLY A 47 -7.32 -10.53 18.98
C GLY A 47 -7.32 -10.66 17.46
N THR A 48 -8.39 -11.22 16.92
CA THR A 48 -8.59 -11.34 15.47
C THR A 48 -10.00 -10.90 15.12
N MET A 49 -10.14 -10.14 14.04
CA MET A 49 -11.42 -9.75 13.47
C MET A 49 -11.50 -10.26 12.04
N VAL A 50 -12.63 -10.85 11.67
CA VAL A 50 -12.90 -11.29 10.30
C VAL A 50 -14.02 -10.44 9.72
N ILE A 51 -13.74 -9.81 8.59
CA ILE A 51 -14.68 -8.95 7.87
C ILE A 51 -15.01 -9.61 6.54
N ARG A 52 -16.30 -9.67 6.20
CA ARG A 52 -16.77 -10.02 4.85
C ARG A 52 -17.06 -8.73 4.09
N ASP A 53 -16.34 -8.50 2.99
CA ASP A 53 -16.61 -7.37 2.11
C ASP A 53 -17.87 -7.60 1.25
N ASP A 54 -18.31 -6.55 0.55
CA ASP A 54 -19.51 -6.60 -0.31
C ASP A 54 -19.36 -7.55 -1.51
N ARG A 55 -18.13 -7.92 -1.87
CA ARG A 55 -17.83 -8.90 -2.93
C ARG A 55 -17.82 -10.34 -2.40
N GLY A 56 -18.06 -10.53 -1.10
CA GLY A 56 -17.99 -11.82 -0.42
C GLY A 56 -16.59 -12.25 0.00
N GLY A 57 -15.58 -11.39 -0.19
CA GLY A 57 -14.20 -11.64 0.24
C GLY A 57 -14.07 -11.61 1.77
N LEU A 58 -13.28 -12.53 2.33
CA LEU A 58 -12.99 -12.58 3.76
C LEU A 58 -11.62 -11.97 4.04
N HIS A 59 -11.61 -10.98 4.94
CA HIS A 59 -10.41 -10.30 5.39
C HIS A 59 -10.18 -10.61 6.87
N ILE A 60 -8.99 -11.12 7.20
CA ILE A 60 -8.60 -11.43 8.57
C ILE A 60 -7.67 -10.32 9.06
N LEU A 61 -8.13 -9.58 10.05
CA LEU A 61 -7.38 -8.50 10.68
C LEU A 61 -6.85 -8.96 12.03
N LYS A 62 -5.55 -8.77 12.24
CA LYS A 62 -4.92 -8.97 13.54
C LYS A 62 -5.09 -7.71 14.38
N LEU A 63 -5.82 -7.82 15.48
CA LEU A 63 -5.96 -6.74 16.46
C LEU A 63 -4.76 -6.80 17.40
N THR A 64 -4.00 -5.71 17.49
CA THR A 64 -2.86 -5.55 18.38
C THR A 64 -3.11 -4.41 19.35
N GLN A 65 -2.24 -4.24 20.35
CA GLN A 65 -2.33 -3.10 21.29
C GLN A 65 -2.24 -1.73 20.60
N GLN A 66 -1.78 -1.69 19.35
CA GLN A 66 -1.72 -0.48 18.53
C GLN A 66 -3.00 -0.24 17.72
N THR A 67 -3.89 -1.24 17.63
CA THR A 67 -5.15 -1.11 16.90
C THR A 67 -6.09 -0.18 17.66
N GLN A 68 -6.52 0.89 16.97
CA GLN A 68 -7.53 1.80 17.49
C GLN A 68 -8.91 1.31 17.08
N LEU A 69 -9.73 0.92 18.06
CA LEU A 69 -11.11 0.54 17.82
C LEU A 69 -12.02 1.74 18.10
N GLY A 70 -12.84 2.12 17.13
CA GLY A 70 -13.83 3.20 17.33
C GLY A 70 -14.96 2.81 18.28
N ALA A 71 -15.21 1.51 18.48
CA ALA A 71 -16.20 0.96 19.38
C ALA A 71 -15.90 -0.52 19.68
N GLN A 72 -16.69 -1.14 20.55
CA GLN A 72 -16.75 -2.60 20.64
C GLN A 72 -17.62 -3.13 19.50
N PHE A 73 -17.05 -4.00 18.66
CA PHE A 73 -17.73 -4.60 17.52
C PHE A 73 -18.31 -5.96 17.88
N LYS A 74 -19.40 -6.34 17.21
CA LYS A 74 -20.02 -7.68 17.27
C LYS A 74 -20.30 -8.21 15.86
N PRO A 75 -20.46 -9.53 15.69
CA PRO A 75 -20.90 -10.11 14.42
C PRO A 75 -22.17 -9.42 13.89
N GLY A 76 -22.17 -9.11 12.59
CA GLY A 76 -23.25 -8.39 11.92
C GLY A 76 -23.06 -6.87 11.82
N ASP A 77 -22.11 -6.28 12.55
CA ASP A 77 -21.82 -4.85 12.44
C ASP A 77 -21.17 -4.52 11.08
N LYS A 78 -21.55 -3.38 10.51
CA LYS A 78 -20.87 -2.79 9.35
C LYS A 78 -19.69 -1.96 9.82
N VAL A 79 -18.52 -2.21 9.25
CA VAL A 79 -17.26 -1.62 9.69
C VAL A 79 -16.41 -1.15 8.51
N VAL A 80 -15.53 -0.21 8.80
CA VAL A 80 -14.47 0.26 7.92
C VAL A 80 -13.16 0.09 8.67
N ALA A 81 -12.22 -0.64 8.09
CA ALA A 81 -10.90 -0.87 8.65
C ALA A 81 -9.82 -0.26 7.76
N PHE A 82 -8.89 0.46 8.38
CA PHE A 82 -7.72 1.05 7.74
C PHE A 82 -6.50 0.26 8.17
N THR A 83 -5.67 -0.13 7.20
CA THR A 83 -4.40 -0.82 7.44
C THR A 83 -3.27 0.08 6.94
N SER A 84 -2.26 0.31 7.78
CA SER A 84 -1.03 1.04 7.48
C SER A 84 0.13 0.08 7.25
#